data_AF-A0A972IKA0-F1
#
_entry.id   AF-A0A972IKA0-F1
#
_cell.length_a   1.000
_cell.length_b   1.000
_cell.length_c   1.000
_cell.angle_alpha   90.00
_cell.angle_beta   90.00
_cell.angle_gamma   90.00
#
_symmetry.space_group_name_H-M   'P 1'
#
loop_
_entity.id
_entity.type
_entity.pdbx_description
1 polymer ?
#
loop_
_entity_poly.entity_id
_entity_poly.type
_entity_poly.pdbx_seq_one_letter_code
_entity_poly.pdbx_strand_id
1 'polypeptide(L)'
;MNEEQIKSLLEDADRAAGPPQYGAVRARDIRLRLRRRRSIAIAAPAAAAAILLCGVALWNRRPHPQEPAAEPQERIASLEEQVRQLQSQTETTMRLVQEVLAKERQERRLAALQDELASIPDPAQELQRQADKTAFVLVYQADRMIRELNQTESAVETYEQVIRLFPQSRSADVARERLAQIRNQRFKKSPMEGESRCEPHKSPSSV
;
A
#
# COMPACT_ATOMS: atom_id res chain seq x y z
N MET A 1 36.81 1.82 3.95
CA MET A 1 36.15 2.65 2.93
C MET A 1 35.01 3.35 3.64
N ASN A 2 35.08 4.67 3.78
CA ASN A 2 34.25 5.39 4.74
C ASN A 2 32.92 5.79 4.10
N GLU A 3 31.86 5.80 4.89
CA GLU A 3 30.49 6.10 4.46
C GLU A 3 30.37 7.49 3.79
N GLU A 4 31.20 8.43 4.22
CA GLU A 4 31.34 9.76 3.64
C GLU A 4 31.85 9.74 2.19
N GLN A 5 32.76 8.82 1.84
CA GLN A 5 33.28 8.68 0.48
C GLN A 5 32.23 8.11 -0.48
N ILE A 6 31.36 7.23 0.02
CA ILE A 6 30.28 6.67 -0.79
C ILE A 6 29.24 7.77 -1.07
N LYS A 7 28.94 8.60 -0.08
CA LYS A 7 28.01 9.71 -0.22
C LYS A 7 28.51 10.77 -1.20
N SER A 8 29.80 11.10 -1.16
CA SER A 8 30.38 12.05 -2.12
C SER A 8 30.36 11.53 -3.56
N LEU A 9 30.62 10.22 -3.75
CA LEU A 9 30.57 9.60 -5.08
C LEU A 9 29.15 9.56 -5.66
N LEU A 10 28.13 9.36 -4.82
CA LEU A 10 26.72 9.41 -5.22
C LEU A 10 26.29 10.84 -5.59
N GLU A 11 26.67 11.83 -4.79
CA GLU A 11 26.34 13.24 -5.09
C GLU A 11 27.02 13.74 -6.36
N ASP A 12 28.25 13.31 -6.64
CA ASP A 12 28.95 13.65 -7.89
C ASP A 12 28.34 12.92 -9.09
N ALA A 13 27.88 11.68 -8.93
CA ALA A 13 27.18 10.94 -9.97
C ALA A 13 25.81 11.58 -10.33
N ASP A 14 25.04 12.01 -9.34
CA ASP A 14 23.76 12.72 -9.55
C ASP A 14 23.98 14.09 -10.20
N ARG A 15 25.05 14.80 -9.82
CA ARG A 15 25.42 16.07 -10.45
C ARG A 15 25.84 15.89 -11.91
N ALA A 16 26.47 14.77 -12.25
CA ALA A 16 26.86 14.43 -13.62
C ALA A 16 25.69 13.94 -14.49
N ALA A 17 24.69 13.30 -13.89
CA ALA A 17 23.54 12.75 -14.61
C ALA A 17 22.60 13.83 -15.18
N GLY A 18 22.57 15.03 -14.59
CA GLY A 18 21.71 16.12 -15.00
C GLY A 18 20.21 15.81 -14.80
N PRO A 19 19.32 16.81 -14.95
CA PRO A 19 17.88 16.60 -14.77
C PRO A 19 17.32 15.67 -15.85
N PRO A 20 16.41 14.74 -15.51
CA PRO A 20 15.83 13.81 -16.47
C PRO A 20 15.04 14.59 -17.54
N GLN A 21 15.50 14.50 -18.79
CA GLN A 21 14.80 15.08 -19.92
C GLN A 21 13.62 14.18 -20.32
N TYR A 22 12.45 14.44 -19.75
CA TYR A 22 11.20 13.83 -20.20
C TYR A 22 10.70 14.53 -21.46
N GLY A 23 11.31 14.21 -22.60
CA GLY A 23 10.75 14.54 -23.91
C GLY A 23 9.54 13.67 -24.21
N ALA A 24 8.46 14.25 -24.73
CA ALA A 24 7.30 13.52 -25.19
C ALA A 24 7.69 12.56 -26.34
N VAL A 25 7.95 11.30 -26.00
CA VAL A 25 8.32 10.27 -26.96
C VAL A 25 7.09 9.96 -27.82
N ARG A 26 7.02 10.60 -28.98
CA ARG A 26 6.02 10.26 -30.01
C ARG A 26 6.36 8.88 -30.55
N ALA A 27 5.40 7.96 -30.50
CA ALA A 27 5.52 6.57 -30.99
C ALA A 27 6.02 6.44 -32.45
N ARG A 28 5.99 7.54 -33.22
CA ARG A 28 6.52 7.64 -34.58
C ARG A 28 8.07 7.57 -34.63
N ASP A 29 8.77 8.07 -33.62
CA ASP A 29 10.23 8.09 -33.59
C ASP A 29 10.84 6.73 -33.23
N ILE A 30 10.10 5.91 -32.49
CA ILE A 30 10.47 4.53 -32.14
C ILE A 30 10.47 3.63 -33.38
N ARG A 31 9.51 3.83 -34.31
CA ARG A 31 9.40 2.99 -35.53
C ARG A 31 10.52 3.25 -36.55
N LEU A 32 11.04 4.48 -36.63
CA LEU A 32 12.15 4.79 -37.53
C LEU A 32 13.50 4.26 -37.02
N ARG A 33 13.72 4.21 -35.70
CA ARG A 33 14.94 3.64 -35.10
C ARG A 33 15.06 2.11 -35.30
N LEU A 34 13.94 1.40 -35.36
CA LEU A 34 13.93 -0.05 -35.60
C LEU A 34 14.26 -0.41 -37.07
N ARG A 35 13.85 0.40 -38.06
CA ARG A 35 14.21 0.18 -39.47
C ARG A 35 15.69 0.47 -39.77
N ARG A 36 16.28 1.53 -39.18
CA ARG A 36 17.74 1.79 -39.32
C ARG A 36 18.62 0.71 -38.70
N ARG A 37 18.17 0.06 -37.61
CA ARG A 37 18.92 -1.06 -37.00
C ARG A 37 18.94 -2.31 -37.87
N ARG A 38 17.90 -2.58 -38.67
CA ARG A 38 17.88 -3.73 -39.58
C ARG A 38 18.77 -3.54 -40.82
N SER A 39 18.97 -2.33 -41.32
CA SER A 39 19.86 -2.08 -42.47
C SER A 39 21.35 -2.16 -42.11
N ILE A 40 21.72 -1.90 -40.84
CA ILE A 40 23.12 -2.01 -40.38
C ILE A 40 23.50 -3.48 -40.07
N ALA A 41 22.53 -4.32 -39.73
CA ALA A 41 22.76 -5.73 -39.42
C ALA A 41 23.12 -6.62 -40.64
N ILE A 42 22.88 -6.14 -41.87
CA ILE A 42 23.13 -6.93 -43.09
C ILE A 42 24.41 -6.50 -43.81
N ALA A 43 24.94 -5.30 -43.55
CA ALA A 43 26.17 -4.80 -44.18
C ALA A 43 27.46 -5.09 -43.38
N ALA A 44 27.35 -5.46 -42.10
CA ALA A 44 28.51 -5.70 -41.23
C ALA A 44 29.35 -6.97 -41.54
N PRO A 45 28.82 -8.10 -42.07
CA PRO A 45 29.65 -9.30 -42.20
C PRO A 45 30.61 -9.27 -43.40
N ALA A 46 30.39 -8.40 -44.40
CA ALA A 46 31.26 -8.34 -45.58
C ALA A 46 32.56 -7.53 -45.37
N ALA A 47 32.54 -6.50 -44.51
CA ALA A 47 33.74 -5.71 -44.22
C ALA A 47 34.70 -6.42 -43.24
N ALA A 48 34.17 -7.20 -42.30
CA ALA A 48 35.00 -7.94 -41.33
C ALA A 48 35.85 -9.05 -41.97
N ALA A 49 35.32 -9.72 -43.02
CA ALA A 49 36.05 -10.77 -43.73
C ALA A 49 37.24 -10.25 -44.54
N ALA A 50 37.11 -9.06 -45.16
CA ALA A 50 38.19 -8.46 -45.94
C ALA A 50 39.33 -7.92 -45.04
N ILE A 51 39.00 -7.38 -43.87
CA ILE A 51 40.00 -6.90 -42.89
C ILE A 51 40.77 -8.07 -42.27
N LEU A 52 40.11 -9.21 -42.01
CA LEU A 52 40.79 -10.42 -41.53
C LEU A 52 41.75 -11.01 -42.58
N LEU A 53 41.37 -11.06 -43.86
CA LEU A 53 42.25 -11.58 -44.91
C LEU A 53 43.46 -10.67 -45.20
N CYS A 54 43.28 -9.34 -45.19
CA CYS A 54 44.40 -8.41 -45.33
C CYS A 54 45.30 -8.39 -44.08
N GLY A 55 44.73 -8.54 -42.88
CA GLY A 55 45.48 -8.61 -41.63
C GLY A 55 46.40 -9.83 -41.57
N VAL A 56 45.91 -11.01 -41.98
CA VAL A 56 46.70 -12.25 -42.00
C VAL A 56 47.81 -12.20 -43.05
N ALA A 57 47.56 -11.63 -44.24
CA ALA A 57 48.57 -11.51 -45.29
C ALA A 57 49.71 -10.54 -44.93
N LEU A 58 49.41 -9.46 -44.19
CA LEU A 58 50.40 -8.51 -43.68
C LEU A 58 51.15 -9.04 -42.44
N TRP A 59 50.51 -9.84 -41.59
CA TRP A 59 51.15 -10.48 -40.45
C TRP A 59 52.17 -11.55 -40.87
N ASN A 60 51.91 -12.26 -41.97
CA ASN A 60 52.80 -13.30 -42.50
C ASN A 60 54.05 -12.75 -43.22
N ARG A 61 54.14 -11.42 -43.43
CA ARG A 61 55.28 -10.75 -44.08
C ARG A 61 56.16 -9.94 -43.14
N ARG A 62 55.83 -9.82 -41.85
CA ARG A 62 56.75 -9.18 -40.90
C ARG A 62 57.85 -10.18 -40.55
N PRO A 63 59.14 -9.84 -40.73
CA PRO A 63 60.20 -10.61 -40.09
C PRO A 63 59.92 -10.57 -38.59
N HIS A 64 59.73 -11.75 -38.01
CA HIS A 64 59.50 -11.96 -36.60
C HIS A 64 60.59 -11.18 -35.84
N PRO A 65 60.25 -10.12 -35.07
CA PRO A 65 61.17 -9.66 -34.05
C PRO A 65 61.29 -10.85 -33.10
N GLN A 66 62.47 -11.49 -33.08
CA GLN A 66 62.81 -12.42 -32.02
C GLN A 66 62.73 -11.64 -30.72
N GLU A 67 61.57 -11.71 -30.07
CA GLU A 67 61.45 -11.49 -28.64
C GLU A 67 62.43 -12.47 -27.98
N PRO A 68 63.23 -12.02 -26.99
CA PRO A 68 64.07 -12.94 -26.24
C PRO A 68 63.17 -14.03 -25.67
N ALA A 69 63.58 -15.28 -25.87
CA ALA A 69 62.88 -16.48 -25.45
C ALA A 69 62.72 -16.52 -23.92
N ALA A 70 61.72 -15.83 -23.39
CA ALA A 70 61.04 -16.26 -22.18
C ALA A 70 60.13 -17.41 -22.60
N GLU A 71 60.30 -18.57 -21.97
CA GLU A 71 59.74 -19.83 -22.46
C GLU A 71 58.21 -19.75 -22.58
N PRO A 72 57.61 -20.27 -23.66
CA PRO A 72 56.15 -20.34 -23.85
C PRO A 72 55.40 -20.93 -22.63
N GLN A 73 56.08 -21.75 -21.84
CA GLN A 73 55.58 -22.39 -20.64
C GLN A 73 55.30 -21.39 -19.50
N GLU A 74 56.10 -20.34 -19.34
CA GLU A 74 55.89 -19.32 -18.29
C GLU A 74 54.67 -18.44 -18.57
N ARG A 75 54.44 -18.12 -19.86
CA ARG A 75 53.24 -17.37 -20.29
C ARG A 75 51.97 -18.20 -20.09
N ILE A 76 52.02 -19.50 -20.33
CA ILE A 76 50.88 -20.41 -20.09
C ILE A 76 50.58 -20.49 -18.59
N ALA A 77 51.60 -20.68 -17.74
CA ALA A 77 51.43 -20.75 -16.29
C ALA A 77 50.82 -19.45 -15.71
N SER A 78 51.27 -18.28 -16.15
CA SER A 78 50.74 -16.99 -15.68
C SER A 78 49.30 -16.72 -16.17
N LEU A 79 48.92 -17.20 -17.36
CA LEU A 79 47.55 -17.13 -17.83
C LEU A 79 46.62 -18.08 -17.07
N GLU A 80 47.08 -19.29 -16.75
CA GLU A 80 46.31 -20.23 -15.93
C GLU A 80 46.03 -19.67 -14.54
N GLU A 81 47.01 -18.99 -13.93
CA GLU A 81 46.83 -18.33 -12.64
C GLU A 81 45.83 -17.17 -12.71
N GLN A 82 45.90 -16.35 -13.76
CA GLN A 82 44.92 -15.28 -14.01
C GLN A 82 43.51 -15.84 -14.21
N VAL A 83 43.36 -16.95 -14.94
CA VAL A 83 42.06 -17.60 -15.12
C VAL A 83 41.52 -18.12 -13.79
N ARG A 84 42.35 -18.75 -12.96
CA ARG A 84 41.94 -19.20 -11.61
C ARG A 84 41.53 -18.02 -10.73
N GLN A 85 42.26 -16.93 -10.79
CA GLN A 85 41.93 -15.71 -10.05
C GLN A 85 40.57 -15.15 -10.51
N LEU A 86 40.36 -15.00 -11.83
CA LEU A 86 39.10 -14.53 -12.38
C LEU A 86 37.92 -15.46 -12.07
N GLN A 87 38.13 -16.77 -12.07
CA GLN A 87 37.12 -17.75 -11.67
C GLN A 87 36.73 -17.55 -10.20
N SER A 88 37.70 -17.42 -9.29
CA SER A 88 37.42 -17.19 -7.86
C SER A 88 36.66 -15.87 -7.62
N GLN A 89 37.00 -14.81 -8.36
CA GLN A 89 36.28 -13.53 -8.31
C GLN A 89 34.85 -13.67 -8.86
N THR A 90 34.67 -14.46 -9.92
CA THR A 90 33.35 -14.72 -10.50
C THR A 90 32.46 -15.52 -9.53
N GLU A 91 33.01 -16.52 -8.84
CA GLU A 91 32.26 -17.31 -7.85
C GLU A 91 31.84 -16.46 -6.64
N THR A 92 32.73 -15.63 -6.13
CA THR A 92 32.42 -14.73 -5.01
C THR A 92 31.35 -13.70 -5.38
N THR A 93 31.46 -13.07 -6.55
CA THR A 93 30.46 -12.12 -7.05
C THR A 93 29.11 -12.81 -7.29
N MET A 94 29.10 -13.99 -7.90
CA MET A 94 27.86 -14.75 -8.12
C MET A 94 27.18 -15.11 -6.80
N ARG A 95 27.94 -15.50 -5.79
CA ARG A 95 27.41 -15.80 -4.45
C ARG A 95 26.75 -14.58 -3.82
N LEU A 96 27.39 -13.41 -3.89
CA LEU A 96 26.81 -12.15 -3.40
C LEU A 96 25.53 -11.78 -4.15
N VAL A 97 25.52 -11.91 -5.48
CA VAL A 97 24.32 -11.65 -6.29
C VAL A 97 23.17 -12.58 -5.88
N GLN A 98 23.45 -13.87 -5.67
CA GLN A 98 22.44 -14.83 -5.22
C GLN A 98 21.88 -14.47 -3.83
N GLU A 99 22.74 -14.05 -2.91
CA GLU A 99 22.33 -13.64 -1.56
C GLU A 99 21.45 -12.38 -1.59
N VAL A 100 21.85 -11.36 -2.36
CA VAL A 100 21.06 -10.13 -2.54
C VAL A 100 19.70 -10.43 -3.17
N LEU A 101 19.65 -11.27 -4.21
CA LEU A 101 18.39 -11.66 -4.85
C LEU A 101 17.49 -12.48 -3.91
N ALA A 102 18.08 -13.33 -3.05
CA ALA A 102 17.31 -14.09 -2.06
C ALA A 102 16.69 -13.15 -1.01
N LYS A 103 17.47 -12.17 -0.52
CA LYS A 103 16.99 -11.16 0.43
C LYS A 103 15.89 -10.30 -0.17
N GLU A 104 16.06 -9.82 -1.40
CA GLU A 104 15.04 -9.02 -2.09
C GLU A 104 13.73 -9.80 -2.27
N ARG A 105 13.80 -11.09 -2.62
CA ARG A 105 12.61 -11.95 -2.71
C ARG A 105 11.92 -12.10 -1.35
N GLN A 106 12.69 -12.23 -0.28
CA GLN A 106 12.15 -12.31 1.08
C GLN A 106 11.47 -11.01 1.47
N GLU A 107 12.09 -9.86 1.22
CA GLU A 107 11.51 -8.53 1.50
C GLU A 107 10.22 -8.32 0.72
N ARG A 108 10.20 -8.65 -0.58
CA ARG A 108 8.96 -8.59 -1.39
C ARG A 108 7.86 -9.49 -0.85
N ARG A 109 8.20 -10.69 -0.38
CA ARG A 109 7.23 -11.61 0.23
C ARG A 109 6.68 -11.06 1.54
N LEU A 110 7.53 -10.46 2.37
CA LEU A 110 7.10 -9.82 3.62
C LEU A 110 6.21 -8.61 3.35
N ALA A 111 6.58 -7.76 2.39
CA ALA A 111 5.77 -6.62 1.97
C ALA A 111 4.39 -7.08 1.46
N ALA A 112 4.34 -8.09 0.59
CA ALA A 112 3.08 -8.64 0.10
C ALA A 112 2.18 -9.18 1.22
N LEU A 113 2.75 -9.86 2.21
CA LEU A 113 2.00 -10.35 3.38
C LEU A 113 1.52 -9.20 4.28
N GLN A 114 2.32 -8.15 4.45
CA GLN A 114 1.92 -6.96 5.19
C GLN A 114 0.76 -6.23 4.50
N ASP A 115 0.82 -6.09 3.17
CA ASP A 115 -0.26 -5.51 2.37
C ASP A 115 -1.53 -6.36 2.45
N GLU A 116 -1.42 -7.69 2.38
CA GLU A 116 -2.55 -8.61 2.52
C GLU A 116 -3.19 -8.46 3.91
N LEU A 117 -2.40 -8.43 4.97
CA LEU A 117 -2.89 -8.21 6.34
C LEU A 117 -3.54 -6.84 6.52
N ALA A 118 -2.97 -5.79 5.92
CA ALA A 118 -3.54 -4.44 5.97
C ALA A 118 -4.84 -4.32 5.17
N SER A 119 -5.04 -5.16 4.15
CA SER A 119 -6.27 -5.19 3.35
C SER A 119 -7.45 -5.83 4.07
N ILE A 120 -7.19 -6.68 5.08
CA ILE A 120 -8.24 -7.33 5.87
C ILE A 120 -8.90 -6.27 6.76
N PRO A 121 -10.21 -6.01 6.60
CA PRO A 121 -10.92 -5.07 7.46
C PRO A 121 -10.82 -5.52 8.92
N ASP A 122 -10.60 -4.58 9.83
CA ASP A 122 -10.58 -4.88 11.26
C ASP A 122 -11.91 -5.54 11.67
N PRO A 123 -11.89 -6.81 12.12
CA PRO A 123 -13.11 -7.54 12.45
C PRO A 123 -13.90 -6.86 13.57
N ALA A 124 -13.22 -6.16 14.49
CA ALA A 124 -13.89 -5.41 15.54
C ALA A 124 -14.71 -4.23 14.97
N GLN A 125 -14.17 -3.53 13.97
CA GLN A 125 -14.91 -2.45 13.29
C GLN A 125 -16.10 -2.98 12.51
N GLU A 126 -15.99 -4.14 11.85
CA GLU A 126 -17.13 -4.70 11.11
C GLU A 126 -18.24 -5.17 12.05
N LEU A 127 -17.89 -5.80 13.18
CA LEU A 127 -18.86 -6.14 14.23
C LEU A 127 -19.55 -4.89 14.78
N GLN A 128 -18.80 -3.80 15.02
CA GLN A 128 -19.37 -2.54 15.46
C GLN A 128 -20.36 -1.96 14.44
N ARG A 129 -20.01 -1.98 13.14
CA ARG A 129 -20.91 -1.54 12.06
C ARG A 129 -22.19 -2.37 12.01
N GLN A 130 -22.09 -3.68 12.21
CA GLN A 130 -23.25 -4.57 12.25
C GLN A 130 -24.13 -4.32 13.49
N ALA A 131 -23.51 -4.07 14.65
CA ALA A 131 -24.21 -3.69 15.86
C ALA A 131 -24.98 -2.37 15.66
N ASP A 132 -24.35 -1.36 15.08
CA ASP A 132 -24.98 -0.06 14.81
C ASP A 132 -26.15 -0.17 13.83
N LYS A 133 -26.00 -0.96 12.75
CA LYS A 133 -27.09 -1.26 11.81
C LYS A 133 -28.27 -1.94 12.50
N THR A 134 -28.00 -2.95 13.31
CA THR A 134 -29.05 -3.68 14.05
C THR A 134 -29.77 -2.75 15.03
N ALA A 135 -29.02 -1.97 15.80
CA ALA A 135 -29.58 -0.99 16.74
C ALA A 135 -30.45 0.05 16.02
N PHE A 136 -30.03 0.52 14.84
CA PHE A 136 -30.81 1.43 14.02
C PHE A 136 -32.16 0.83 13.58
N VAL A 137 -32.16 -0.42 13.10
CA VAL A 137 -33.39 -1.10 12.68
C VAL A 137 -34.39 -1.22 13.84
N LEU A 138 -33.91 -1.55 15.04
CA LEU A 138 -34.77 -1.65 16.23
C LEU A 138 -35.36 -0.29 16.63
N VAL A 139 -34.56 0.78 16.59
CA VAL A 139 -35.07 2.15 16.84
C VAL A 139 -36.12 2.54 15.80
N TYR A 140 -35.86 2.26 14.53
CA TYR A 140 -36.82 2.53 13.46
C TYR A 140 -38.13 1.76 13.67
N GLN A 141 -38.05 0.50 14.07
CA GLN A 141 -39.22 -0.31 14.39
C GLN A 141 -40.00 0.28 15.57
N ALA A 142 -39.32 0.70 16.65
CA ALA A 142 -39.96 1.33 17.80
C ALA A 142 -40.65 2.65 17.42
N ASP A 143 -40.00 3.49 16.61
CA ASP A 143 -40.60 4.72 16.07
C ASP A 143 -41.87 4.42 15.28
N ARG A 144 -41.85 3.35 14.48
CA ARG A 144 -43.00 2.89 13.70
C ARG A 144 -44.15 2.41 14.60
N MET A 145 -43.85 1.67 15.66
CA MET A 145 -44.85 1.18 16.63
C MET A 145 -45.62 2.33 17.27
N ILE A 146 -44.95 3.44 17.58
CA ILE A 146 -45.61 4.65 18.11
C ILE A 146 -46.50 5.30 17.05
N ARG A 147 -45.94 5.55 15.85
CA ARG A 147 -46.60 6.38 14.83
C ARG A 147 -47.75 5.68 14.12
N GLU A 148 -47.59 4.40 13.82
CA GLU A 148 -48.53 3.65 12.97
C GLU A 148 -49.45 2.73 13.79
N LEU A 149 -48.92 2.15 14.87
CA LEU A 149 -49.63 1.10 15.62
C LEU A 149 -50.18 1.60 16.96
N ASN A 150 -49.88 2.85 17.36
CA ASN A 150 -50.17 3.40 18.68
C ASN A 150 -49.66 2.55 19.86
N GLN A 151 -48.66 1.69 19.63
CA GLN A 151 -48.09 0.76 20.60
C GLN A 151 -46.95 1.42 21.36
N THR A 152 -47.30 2.39 22.21
CA THR A 152 -46.28 3.22 22.90
C THR A 152 -45.47 2.43 23.93
N GLU A 153 -46.10 1.55 24.72
CA GLU A 153 -45.41 0.77 25.75
C GLU A 153 -44.44 -0.26 25.13
N SER A 154 -44.85 -0.97 24.07
CA SER A 154 -43.96 -1.89 23.35
C SER A 154 -42.78 -1.18 22.66
N ALA A 155 -42.99 0.06 22.20
CA ALA A 155 -41.89 0.88 21.69
C ALA A 155 -40.91 1.29 22.79
N VAL A 156 -41.40 1.60 23.99
CA VAL A 156 -40.55 1.88 25.17
C VAL A 156 -39.67 0.68 25.50
N GLU A 157 -40.24 -0.52 25.57
CA GLU A 157 -39.47 -1.76 25.80
C GLU A 157 -38.38 -1.96 24.73
N THR A 158 -38.71 -1.69 23.47
CA THR A 158 -37.76 -1.82 22.35
C THR A 158 -36.62 -0.79 22.49
N TYR A 159 -36.90 0.46 22.86
CA TYR A 159 -35.87 1.46 23.12
C TYR A 159 -34.96 1.08 24.29
N GLU A 160 -35.53 0.58 25.39
CA GLU A 160 -34.75 0.09 26.53
C GLU A 160 -33.87 -1.10 26.15
N GLN A 161 -34.38 -2.01 25.31
CA GLN A 161 -33.61 -3.12 24.77
C GLN A 161 -32.43 -2.64 23.93
N VAL A 162 -32.61 -1.64 23.07
CA VAL A 162 -31.51 -1.05 22.28
C VAL A 162 -30.43 -0.46 23.20
N ILE A 163 -30.82 0.27 24.24
CA ILE A 163 -29.88 0.85 25.19
C ILE A 163 -29.10 -0.23 25.94
N ARG A 164 -29.74 -1.33 26.31
CA ARG A 164 -29.10 -2.45 27.02
C ARG A 164 -28.15 -3.25 26.13
N LEU A 165 -28.57 -3.55 24.89
CA LEU A 165 -27.80 -4.41 23.98
C LEU A 165 -26.71 -3.65 23.23
N PHE A 166 -26.94 -2.38 22.92
CA PHE A 166 -26.04 -1.56 22.09
C PHE A 166 -25.70 -0.22 22.75
N PRO A 167 -25.19 -0.21 24.00
CA PRO A 167 -25.09 0.99 24.83
C PRO A 167 -24.20 2.10 24.26
N GLN A 168 -23.23 1.74 23.41
CA GLN A 168 -22.26 2.65 22.79
C GLN A 168 -22.65 3.07 21.37
N SER A 169 -23.78 2.57 20.85
CA SER A 169 -24.25 2.94 19.51
C SER A 169 -24.92 4.31 19.50
N ARG A 170 -24.81 5.04 18.37
CA ARG A 170 -25.56 6.29 18.17
C ARG A 170 -27.07 6.08 18.29
N SER A 171 -27.56 4.91 17.91
CA SER A 171 -28.97 4.53 18.03
C SER A 171 -29.42 4.43 19.49
N ALA A 172 -28.54 4.05 20.42
CA ALA A 172 -28.86 4.06 21.84
C ALA A 172 -29.01 5.49 22.39
N ASP A 173 -28.24 6.46 21.90
CA ASP A 173 -28.45 7.87 22.25
C ASP A 173 -29.82 8.37 21.79
N VAL A 174 -30.19 8.03 20.55
CA VAL A 174 -31.52 8.34 20.01
C VAL A 174 -32.62 7.67 20.85
N ALA A 175 -32.45 6.40 21.23
CA ALA A 175 -33.39 5.69 22.08
C ALA A 175 -33.56 6.38 23.45
N ARG A 176 -32.46 6.82 24.09
CA ARG A 176 -32.52 7.59 25.34
C ARG A 176 -33.29 8.89 25.18
N GLU A 177 -33.04 9.62 24.09
CA GLU A 177 -33.74 10.86 23.79
C GLU A 177 -35.25 10.62 23.58
N ARG A 178 -35.62 9.59 22.82
CA ARG A 178 -37.02 9.22 22.56
C ARG A 178 -37.75 8.84 23.85
N LEU A 179 -37.11 8.05 24.72
CA LEU A 179 -37.68 7.72 26.04
C LEU A 179 -37.92 8.96 26.90
N ALA A 180 -36.99 9.91 26.90
CA ALA A 180 -37.16 11.18 27.60
C ALA A 180 -38.34 12.00 27.03
N GLN A 181 -38.50 12.04 25.70
CA GLN A 181 -39.62 12.70 25.03
C GLN A 181 -40.97 12.07 25.42
N ILE A 182 -41.07 10.74 25.39
CA ILE A 182 -42.29 10.00 25.76
C ILE A 182 -42.65 10.29 27.22
N ARG A 183 -41.67 10.23 28.12
CA ARG A 183 -41.86 10.53 29.55
C ARG A 183 -42.41 11.94 29.75
N ASN A 184 -41.83 12.94 29.08
CA ASN A 184 -42.27 14.33 29.15
C ASN A 184 -43.70 14.53 28.60
N GLN A 185 -44.07 13.84 27.52
CA GLN A 185 -45.43 13.88 26.99
C GLN A 185 -46.44 13.25 27.95
N ARG A 186 -46.08 12.16 28.63
CA ARG A 186 -46.93 11.51 29.64
C ARG A 186 -47.21 12.44 30.83
N PHE A 187 -46.18 13.12 31.34
CA PHE A 187 -46.33 14.10 32.41
C PHE A 187 -47.17 15.33 32.01
N LYS A 188 -47.10 15.77 30.75
CA LYS A 188 -47.98 16.86 30.27
C LYS A 188 -49.44 16.43 30.10
N LYS A 189 -49.71 15.13 29.87
CA LYS A 189 -51.06 14.58 29.71
C LYS A 189 -51.72 14.20 31.03
N SER A 190 -50.97 13.99 32.12
CA SER A 190 -51.57 13.86 33.45
C SER A 190 -52.06 15.25 33.89
N PRO A 191 -53.39 15.48 34.02
CA PRO A 191 -53.89 16.77 34.44
C PRO A 191 -53.41 17.03 35.86
N MET A 192 -53.01 18.27 36.11
CA MET A 192 -53.05 18.87 37.45
C MET A 192 -54.53 18.97 37.88
N GLU A 193 -55.21 17.84 38.07
CA GLU A 193 -56.44 17.78 38.86
C GLU A 193 -56.01 17.72 40.32
N GLY A 194 -55.71 18.89 40.88
CA GLY A 194 -55.17 19.03 42.21
C GLY A 194 -55.21 20.46 42.74
N GLU A 195 -56.25 21.23 42.38
CA GLU A 195 -56.57 22.48 43.07
C GLU A 195 -58.03 22.41 43.55
N SER A 196 -58.24 21.59 44.58
CA SER A 196 -59.46 21.56 45.36
C SER A 196 -59.60 22.89 46.07
N ARG A 197 -60.65 23.65 45.70
CA ARG A 197 -61.13 24.87 46.37
C ARG A 197 -60.99 24.78 47.89
N CYS A 198 -60.10 25.58 48.47
CA CYS A 198 -60.20 25.95 49.87
C CYS A 198 -61.08 27.20 49.97
N GLU A 199 -62.38 27.02 50.23
CA GLU A 199 -63.18 28.05 50.87
C GLU A 199 -64.00 27.45 52.01
N PRO A 200 -63.71 27.80 53.28
CA PRO A 200 -64.68 27.67 54.33
C PRO A 200 -65.48 28.98 54.40
N HIS A 201 -66.66 28.98 53.76
CA HIS A 201 -67.73 29.91 54.11
C HIS A 201 -68.10 29.70 55.60
N LYS A 202 -67.75 30.65 56.45
CA LYS A 202 -68.41 30.86 57.74
C LYS A 202 -69.14 32.18 57.70
N SER A 203 -70.47 32.08 57.62
CA SER A 203 -71.41 33.17 57.91
C SER A 203 -72.34 32.72 59.06
N PRO A 204 -72.97 33.65 59.78
CA PRO A 204 -73.03 33.65 61.25
C PRO A 204 -74.24 32.93 61.83
N SER A 205 -74.07 32.38 63.05
CA SER A 205 -75.17 31.95 63.90
C SER A 205 -75.70 33.15 64.70
N SER A 206 -77.00 33.35 64.59
CA SER A 206 -77.88 34.26 65.31
C SER A 206 -77.78 34.16 66.84
N VAL A 207 -77.70 35.32 67.51
CA VAL A 207 -78.42 35.68 68.75
C VAL A 207 -78.75 37.17 68.66
#